data_AF-A0A4Z0IXD0-F1
#
_entry.id   AF-A0A4Z0IXD0-F1
#
_cell.length_a   1.000
_cell.length_b   1.000
_cell.length_c   1.000
_cell.angle_alpha   90.00
_cell.angle_beta   90.00
_cell.angle_gamma   90.00
#
_symmetry.space_group_name_H-M   'P 1'
#
loop_
_entity.id
_entity.type
_entity.pdbx_description
1 polymer ?
#
loop_
_entity_poly.entity_id
_entity_poly.type
_entity_poly.pdbx_seq_one_letter_code
_entity_poly.pdbx_strand_id
1 'polypeptide(L)'
;MATLRRRCPWSSRQDHRSLEKYAREETEELIEALEDFTAAPTSAHRAAVVEELGDVFYQVLFHSALLDESGGHEYGHSLGTIIDGLEEKLIRRHPLAFGEDAGEEMAALEDVEREYRRIKAEEKTARRREDGNR
;
A
#
# COMPACT_ATOMS: atom_id res chain seq x y z
N MET A 1 -14.83 -9.01 -2.41
CA MET A 1 -14.66 -9.45 -1.01
C MET A 1 -15.99 -9.79 -0.32
N ALA A 2 -16.99 -8.91 -0.33
CA ALA A 2 -18.30 -9.13 0.31
C ALA A 2 -18.94 -10.52 0.10
N THR A 3 -18.90 -11.04 -1.14
CA THR A 3 -19.40 -12.38 -1.46
C THR A 3 -18.60 -13.49 -0.78
N LEU A 4 -17.26 -13.38 -0.74
CA LEU A 4 -16.38 -14.35 -0.09
C LEU A 4 -16.62 -14.38 1.42
N ARG A 5 -16.68 -13.20 2.05
CA ARG A 5 -16.97 -13.08 3.49
C ARG A 5 -18.31 -13.71 3.89
N ARG A 6 -19.33 -13.63 3.02
CA ARG A 6 -20.65 -14.24 3.27
C ARG A 6 -20.76 -15.72 2.91
N ARG A 7 -20.02 -16.21 1.90
CA ARG A 7 -20.24 -17.54 1.30
C ARG A 7 -19.08 -18.52 1.47
N CYS A 8 -17.91 -18.06 1.89
CA CYS A 8 -16.74 -18.91 2.14
C CYS A 8 -16.52 -19.07 3.66
N PRO A 9 -16.64 -20.28 4.22
CA PRO A 9 -16.47 -20.51 5.66
C PRO A 9 -15.08 -20.17 6.19
N TRP A 10 -14.04 -20.30 5.36
CA TRP A 10 -12.70 -19.89 5.74
C TRP A 10 -12.61 -18.37 5.82
N SER A 11 -13.05 -17.68 4.75
CA SER A 11 -13.01 -16.22 4.68
C SER A 11 -13.79 -15.60 5.83
N SER A 12 -15.00 -16.08 6.14
CA SER A 12 -15.87 -15.54 7.20
C SER A 12 -15.30 -15.64 8.62
N ARG A 13 -14.32 -16.53 8.85
CA ARG A 13 -13.68 -16.74 10.15
C ARG A 13 -12.39 -15.95 10.35
N GLN A 14 -11.90 -15.29 9.30
CA GLN A 14 -10.69 -14.49 9.40
C GLN A 14 -10.97 -13.15 10.10
N ASP A 15 -9.98 -12.72 10.86
CA ASP A 15 -9.79 -11.38 11.41
C ASP A 15 -8.39 -10.84 11.05
N HIS A 16 -8.07 -9.60 11.44
CA HIS A 16 -6.77 -9.00 11.13
C HIS A 16 -5.58 -9.85 11.61
N ARG A 17 -5.68 -10.43 12.81
CA ARG A 17 -4.58 -11.17 13.43
C ARG A 17 -4.36 -12.52 12.74
N SER A 18 -5.42 -13.22 12.40
CA SER A 18 -5.35 -14.49 11.68
C SER A 18 -4.75 -14.35 10.28
N LEU A 19 -4.83 -13.15 9.69
CA LEU A 19 -4.30 -12.84 8.36
C LEU A 19 -2.84 -12.41 8.35
N GLU A 20 -2.26 -12.03 9.50
CA GLU A 20 -0.87 -11.54 9.60
C GLU A 20 0.16 -12.50 8.99
N LYS A 21 -0.04 -13.81 9.15
CA LYS A 21 0.88 -14.80 8.59
C LYS A 21 0.85 -14.82 7.06
N TYR A 22 -0.33 -14.72 6.45
CA TYR A 22 -0.47 -14.74 5.00
C TYR A 22 0.11 -13.45 4.43
N ALA A 23 -0.16 -12.29 5.04
CA ALA A 23 0.47 -11.03 4.63
C ALA A 23 2.00 -11.08 4.61
N ARG A 24 2.61 -11.84 5.52
CA ARG A 24 4.07 -12.10 5.50
C ARG A 24 4.45 -13.05 4.36
N GLU A 25 3.78 -14.20 4.27
CA GLU A 25 4.01 -15.22 3.24
C GLU A 25 3.91 -14.63 1.83
N GLU A 26 2.81 -13.95 1.47
CA GLU A 26 2.65 -13.34 0.13
C GLU A 26 3.72 -12.28 -0.17
N THR A 27 4.21 -11.58 0.86
CA THR A 27 5.28 -10.58 0.68
C THR A 27 6.63 -11.26 0.45
N GLU A 28 6.88 -12.38 1.12
CA GLU A 28 8.08 -13.20 0.92
C GLU A 28 8.06 -13.84 -0.48
N GLU A 29 6.92 -14.39 -0.92
CA GLU A 29 6.74 -14.95 -2.26
C GLU A 29 6.89 -13.88 -3.36
N LEU A 30 6.36 -12.67 -3.16
CA LEU A 30 6.61 -11.53 -4.05
C LEU A 30 8.10 -11.19 -4.17
N ILE A 31 8.85 -11.24 -3.06
CA ILE A 31 10.30 -10.98 -3.07
C ILE A 31 11.00 -12.04 -3.92
N GLU A 32 10.71 -13.32 -3.70
CA GLU A 32 11.29 -14.43 -4.48
C GLU A 32 10.99 -14.28 -5.97
N ALA A 33 9.74 -13.97 -6.35
CA ALA A 33 9.36 -13.77 -7.75
C ALA A 33 10.10 -12.59 -8.40
N LEU A 34 10.34 -11.50 -7.65
CA LEU A 34 11.12 -10.35 -8.12
C LEU A 34 12.61 -10.69 -8.29
N GLU A 35 13.17 -11.50 -7.39
CA GLU A 35 14.56 -11.98 -7.49
C GLU A 35 14.75 -12.83 -8.76
N ASP A 36 13.85 -13.78 -9.01
CA ASP A 36 13.88 -14.62 -10.20
C ASP A 36 13.68 -13.83 -11.49
N PHE A 37 12.75 -12.86 -11.50
CA PHE A 37 12.54 -11.98 -12.64
C PHE A 37 13.78 -11.11 -12.92
N THR A 38 14.44 -10.60 -11.88
CA THR A 38 15.65 -9.79 -12.00
C THR A 38 16.83 -10.61 -12.50
N ALA A 39 16.98 -11.86 -12.03
CA ALA A 39 18.02 -12.77 -12.48
C ALA A 39 17.82 -13.23 -13.93
N ALA A 40 16.57 -13.48 -14.34
CA ALA A 40 16.23 -13.89 -15.69
C ALA A 40 14.82 -13.40 -16.10
N PRO A 41 14.66 -12.30 -16.85
CA PRO A 41 13.34 -11.75 -17.16
C PRO A 41 12.65 -12.53 -18.28
N THR A 42 12.04 -13.65 -17.92
CA THR A 42 11.21 -14.48 -18.81
C THR A 42 9.73 -14.11 -18.70
N SER A 43 8.91 -14.53 -19.67
CA SER A 43 7.45 -14.37 -19.57
C SER A 43 6.85 -15.10 -18.37
N ALA A 44 7.43 -16.25 -17.98
CA ALA A 44 7.01 -17.01 -16.82
C ALA A 44 7.30 -16.26 -15.52
N HIS A 45 8.52 -15.74 -15.34
CA HIS A 45 8.86 -14.95 -14.15
C HIS A 45 8.05 -13.64 -14.08
N ARG A 46 7.78 -13.00 -15.23
CA ARG A 46 6.88 -11.85 -15.27
C ARG A 46 5.47 -12.20 -14.79
N ALA A 47 4.97 -13.39 -15.16
CA ALA A 47 3.65 -13.84 -14.74
C ALA A 47 3.61 -14.08 -13.22
N ALA A 48 4.63 -14.74 -12.66
CA ALA A 48 4.77 -14.93 -11.23
C ALA A 48 4.74 -13.60 -10.47
N VAL A 49 5.55 -12.60 -10.87
CA VAL A 49 5.51 -11.27 -10.23
C VAL A 49 4.11 -10.64 -10.24
N VAL A 50 3.35 -10.79 -11.33
CA VAL A 50 1.99 -10.25 -11.42
C VAL A 50 1.02 -11.00 -10.50
N GLU A 51 1.16 -12.31 -10.36
CA GLU A 51 0.39 -13.15 -9.45
C GLU A 51 0.62 -12.72 -8.00
N GLU A 52 1.87 -12.66 -7.57
CA GLU A 52 2.23 -12.31 -6.18
C GLU A 52 1.87 -10.85 -5.83
N LEU A 53 1.99 -9.91 -6.78
CA LEU A 53 1.48 -8.55 -6.58
C LEU A 53 -0.04 -8.54 -6.36
N GLY A 54 -0.76 -9.44 -7.03
CA GLY A 54 -2.18 -9.67 -6.84
C GLY A 54 -2.49 -10.19 -5.44
N ASP A 55 -1.71 -11.12 -4.93
CA ASP A 55 -1.91 -11.72 -3.61
C ASP A 55 -1.58 -10.76 -2.46
N VAL A 56 -0.51 -9.97 -2.58
CA VAL A 56 -0.24 -8.85 -1.67
C VAL A 56 -1.40 -7.83 -1.69
N PHE A 57 -1.91 -7.49 -2.87
CA PHE A 57 -3.06 -6.58 -2.97
C PHE A 57 -4.34 -7.21 -2.39
N TYR A 58 -4.52 -8.53 -2.52
CA TYR A 58 -5.63 -9.24 -1.92
C TYR A 58 -5.63 -9.12 -0.39
N GLN A 59 -4.47 -9.12 0.26
CA GLN A 59 -4.37 -8.87 1.70
C GLN A 59 -4.86 -7.45 2.07
N VAL A 60 -4.51 -6.43 1.28
CA VAL A 60 -5.01 -5.05 1.46
C VAL A 60 -6.53 -5.01 1.32
N LEU A 61 -7.09 -5.65 0.29
CA LEU A 61 -8.54 -5.75 0.08
C LEU A 61 -9.24 -6.47 1.24
N PHE A 62 -8.62 -7.52 1.80
CA PHE A 62 -9.21 -8.28 2.91
C PHE A 62 -9.24 -7.45 4.18
N HIS A 63 -8.12 -6.82 4.55
CA HIS A 63 -8.10 -5.96 5.73
C HIS A 63 -9.03 -4.75 5.59
N SER A 64 -9.12 -4.14 4.41
CA SER A 64 -10.15 -3.12 4.11
C SER A 64 -11.56 -3.63 4.41
N ALA A 65 -11.88 -4.83 3.95
CA ALA A 65 -13.22 -5.39 4.11
C ALA A 65 -13.56 -5.67 5.59
N LEU A 66 -12.58 -6.08 6.40
CA LEU A 66 -12.75 -6.24 7.85
C LEU A 66 -12.98 -4.90 8.56
N LEU A 67 -12.31 -3.82 8.11
CA LEU A 67 -12.55 -2.47 8.62
C LEU A 67 -13.98 -2.01 8.30
N ASP A 68 -14.43 -2.23 7.06
CA ASP A 68 -15.81 -1.91 6.66
C ASP A 68 -16.84 -2.66 7.52
N GLU A 69 -16.65 -3.97 7.72
CA GLU A 69 -17.54 -4.78 8.56
C GLU A 69 -17.58 -4.31 10.02
N SER A 70 -16.43 -4.01 10.62
CA SER A 70 -16.34 -3.57 12.01
C SER A 70 -16.86 -2.15 12.25
N GLY A 71 -16.75 -1.27 11.25
CA GLY A 71 -17.29 0.09 11.28
C GLY A 71 -18.74 0.21 10.84
N GLY A 72 -19.34 -0.87 10.31
CA GLY A 72 -20.70 -0.87 9.78
C GLY A 72 -20.83 -0.12 8.44
N HIS A 73 -19.75 -0.05 7.67
CA HIS A 73 -19.70 0.60 6.36
C HIS A 73 -20.00 -0.38 5.22
N GLU A 74 -20.35 0.15 4.07
CA GLU A 74 -20.41 -0.65 2.84
C GLU A 74 -19.00 -1.08 2.43
N TYR A 75 -18.87 -2.33 1.94
CA TYR A 75 -17.59 -2.83 1.45
C TYR A 75 -17.02 -1.94 0.34
N GLY A 76 -15.75 -1.59 0.48
CA GLY A 76 -15.03 -0.72 -0.45
C GLY A 76 -14.86 0.70 0.06
N HIS A 77 -15.59 1.11 1.11
CA HIS A 77 -15.41 2.41 1.74
C HIS A 77 -13.98 2.58 2.27
N SER A 78 -13.51 1.65 3.10
CA SER A 78 -12.16 1.70 3.68
C SER A 78 -11.08 1.59 2.60
N LEU A 79 -11.31 0.82 1.53
CA LEU A 79 -10.38 0.75 0.40
C LEU A 79 -10.25 2.12 -0.27
N GLY A 80 -11.37 2.80 -0.52
CA GLY A 80 -11.37 4.17 -1.05
C GLY A 80 -10.57 5.11 -0.15
N THR A 81 -10.82 5.08 1.16
CA THR A 81 -10.06 5.88 2.14
C THR A 81 -8.55 5.57 2.11
N ILE A 82 -8.16 4.30 1.94
CA ILE A 82 -6.75 3.89 1.83
C ILE A 82 -6.13 4.47 0.54
N ILE A 83 -6.84 4.39 -0.59
CA ILE A 83 -6.39 4.89 -1.88
C ILE A 83 -6.24 6.42 -1.83
N ASP A 84 -7.26 7.14 -1.37
CA ASP A 84 -7.25 8.60 -1.27
C ASP A 84 -6.08 9.07 -0.38
N GLY A 85 -5.93 8.45 0.80
CA GLY A 85 -4.83 8.76 1.71
C GLY A 85 -3.44 8.36 1.19
N LEU A 86 -3.35 7.42 0.24
CA LEU A 86 -2.11 7.10 -0.46
C LEU A 86 -1.83 8.12 -1.55
N GLU A 87 -2.82 8.49 -2.37
CA GLU A 87 -2.71 9.48 -3.43
C GLU A 87 -2.27 10.84 -2.87
N GLU A 88 -2.97 11.37 -1.87
CA GLU A 88 -2.62 12.63 -1.21
C GLU A 88 -1.18 12.60 -0.66
N LYS A 89 -0.77 11.46 -0.09
CA LYS A 89 0.57 11.26 0.44
C LYS A 89 1.62 11.23 -0.66
N LEU A 90 1.34 10.61 -1.80
CA LEU A 90 2.25 10.55 -2.93
C LEU A 90 2.43 11.92 -3.56
N ILE A 91 1.35 12.66 -3.79
CA ILE A 91 1.40 14.04 -4.31
C ILE A 91 2.23 14.92 -3.36
N ARG A 92 1.88 14.92 -2.07
CA ARG A 92 2.54 15.77 -1.07
C ARG A 92 4.02 15.43 -0.85
N ARG A 93 4.44 14.18 -1.03
CA ARG A 93 5.84 13.74 -0.86
C ARG A 93 6.72 13.92 -2.09
N HIS A 94 6.14 14.25 -3.24
CA HIS A 94 6.87 14.42 -4.50
C HIS A 94 6.52 15.76 -5.15
N PRO A 95 6.76 16.91 -4.48
CA PRO A 95 6.41 18.22 -5.03
C PRO A 95 7.19 18.56 -6.30
N LEU A 96 8.38 17.99 -6.50
CA LEU A 96 9.13 18.16 -7.76
C LEU A 96 8.49 17.41 -8.94
N ALA A 97 7.58 16.46 -8.67
CA ALA A 97 6.83 15.73 -9.69
C ALA A 97 5.39 16.24 -9.87
N PHE A 98 4.79 16.85 -8.84
CA PHE A 98 3.36 17.24 -8.83
C PHE A 98 3.08 18.70 -8.43
N GLY A 99 4.09 19.45 -7.99
CA GLY A 99 3.95 20.83 -7.53
C GLY A 99 3.97 21.86 -8.65
N GLU A 100 3.78 23.14 -8.30
CA GLU A 100 3.75 24.24 -9.27
C GLU A 100 5.07 24.43 -10.03
N ASP A 101 6.20 24.08 -9.40
CA ASP A 101 7.53 24.10 -10.00
C ASP A 101 7.91 22.78 -10.70
N ALA A 102 6.97 21.84 -10.86
CA ALA A 102 7.20 20.61 -11.61
C ALA A 102 7.42 20.97 -13.09
N GLY A 103 8.69 20.96 -13.52
CA GLY A 103 9.07 21.12 -14.91
C GLY A 103 8.78 19.86 -15.73
N GLU A 104 8.88 19.97 -17.05
CA GLU A 104 8.81 18.82 -17.96
C GLU A 104 10.05 17.90 -17.84
N GLU A 105 11.15 18.42 -17.31
CA GLU A 105 12.39 17.68 -17.12
C GLU A 105 12.48 17.02 -15.73
N MET A 106 13.16 15.88 -15.68
CA MET A 106 13.41 15.17 -14.43
C MET A 106 14.31 16.00 -13.51
N ALA A 107 13.83 16.27 -12.29
CA ALA A 107 14.61 16.97 -11.27
C ALA A 107 15.90 16.21 -10.92
N ALA A 108 16.95 16.95 -10.54
CA ALA A 108 18.19 16.35 -10.09
C ALA A 108 17.99 15.53 -8.81
N LEU A 109 18.69 14.40 -8.69
CA LEU A 109 18.55 13.48 -7.56
C LEU A 109 18.82 14.17 -6.20
N GLU A 110 19.81 15.06 -6.15
CA GLU A 110 20.15 15.83 -4.94
C GLU A 110 19.00 16.74 -4.48
N ASP A 111 18.23 17.29 -5.42
CA ASP A 111 17.07 18.13 -5.13
C ASP A 111 15.91 17.27 -4.58
N VAL A 112 15.68 16.12 -5.19
CA VAL A 112 14.67 15.14 -4.72
C VAL A 112 15.00 14.66 -3.31
N GLU A 113 16.25 14.31 -3.01
CA GLU A 113 16.65 13.86 -1.68
C GLU A 113 16.51 14.95 -0.62
N ARG A 114 16.95 16.18 -0.94
CA ARG A 114 16.84 17.32 -0.01
C ARG A 114 15.38 17.58 0.35
N GLU A 115 14.52 17.59 -0.65
CA GLU A 115 13.10 17.85 -0.48
C GLU A 115 12.39 16.72 0.27
N TYR A 116 12.71 15.47 -0.04
CA TYR A 116 12.20 14.32 0.72
C TYR A 116 12.57 14.38 2.21
N ARG A 117 13.82 14.73 2.53
CA ARG A 117 14.26 14.90 3.93
C ARG A 117 13.49 16.00 4.65
N ARG A 118 13.25 17.15 3.97
CA ARG A 118 12.45 18.26 4.49
C ARG A 118 11.03 17.81 4.84
N ILE A 119 10.33 17.19 3.89
CA ILE A 119 8.94 16.73 4.07
C ILE A 119 8.84 15.68 5.20
N LYS A 120 9.79 14.74 5.29
CA LYS A 120 9.80 13.73 6.35
C LYS A 120 10.01 14.33 7.74
N ALA A 121 10.79 15.40 7.86
CA ALA A 121 10.98 16.11 9.12
C ALA A 121 9.68 16.83 9.55
N GLU A 122 8.97 17.45 8.61
CA GLU A 122 7.69 18.11 8.85
C GLU A 122 6.60 17.13 9.29
N GLU A 123 6.45 16.00 8.59
CA GLU A 123 5.49 14.93 8.96
C GLU A 123 5.75 14.36 10.36
N LYS A 124 7.03 14.15 10.72
CA LYS A 124 7.41 13.66 12.05
C LYS A 124 7.03 14.67 13.14
N THR A 125 7.15 15.96 12.83
CA THR A 125 6.80 17.02 13.77
C THR A 125 5.27 17.17 13.90
N ALA A 126 4.53 17.03 12.81
CA ALA A 126 3.06 17.06 12.80
C ALA A 126 2.46 15.90 13.62
N ARG A 127 2.89 14.65 13.38
CA ARG A 127 2.44 13.48 14.13
C ARG A 127 2.69 13.60 15.64
N ARG A 128 3.85 14.10 16.04
CA ARG A 128 4.19 14.33 17.46
C ARG A 128 3.28 15.36 18.13
N ARG A 129 2.77 16.35 17.40
CA ARG A 129 1.82 17.35 17.94
C ARG A 129 0.42 16.77 18.10
N GLU A 130 0.00 15.89 17.20
CA GLU A 130 -1.29 15.20 17.28
C GLU A 130 -1.32 14.18 18.42
N ASP A 131 -0.23 13.44 18.63
CA ASP A 131 -0.10 12.45 19.71
C ASP A 131 0.05 13.10 21.10
N GLY A 132 0.61 14.32 21.19
CA GLY A 132 0.78 15.05 22.45
C GLY A 132 -0.44 15.87 22.90
N ASN A 133 -1.51 15.88 22.10
CA ASN A 133 -2.77 16.60 22.38
C ASN A 133 -3.94 15.63 22.63
N ARG A 134 -3.66 14.34 22.84
CA ARG A 134 -4.56 13.29 23.32
C ARG A 134 -4.17 12.90 24.75
#